data_AF-A0A5S9M4W7-F1
#
_entry.id   AF-A0A5S9M4W7-F1
#
_cell.length_a   1.000
_cell.length_b   1.000
_cell.length_c   1.000
_cell.angle_alpha   90.00
_cell.angle_beta   90.00
_cell.angle_gamma   90.00
#
_symmetry.space_group_name_H-M   'P 1'
#
loop_
_entity.id
_entity.type
_entity.pdbx_description
1 polymer ?
#
loop_
_entity_poly.entity_id
_entity_poly.type
_entity_poly.pdbx_seq_one_letter_code
_entity_poly.pdbx_strand_id
1 'polypeptide(L)'
;MSSFLKPAPQTSAVATAFVKLLLEAGFPEAGLQLVIGGVEAGKQLVTDERTNLISFTGGAAGGEHITTSAGLKKVLLELGGNGATIVHHDADIEQAASMCAKTGFSNSGQSCISVQRIYVHQEMMPSFTEVLKQKKVEQLVVGDPLSSESDIGCMVDVQAAAQRVEAWIQEESMGAHLLCGGKEMERASHRLFC
;
A
#
# COMPACT_ATOMS: atom_id res chain seq x y z
N MET A 1 -28.56 -4.43 -12.28
CA MET A 1 -27.72 -3.66 -11.34
C MET A 1 -26.48 -3.25 -12.09
N SER A 2 -26.16 -1.96 -12.14
CA SER A 2 -25.00 -1.41 -12.87
C SER A 2 -24.01 -0.81 -11.88
N SER A 3 -22.72 -1.09 -12.05
CA SER A 3 -21.64 -0.60 -11.20
C SER A 3 -20.69 0.29 -11.98
N PHE A 4 -20.06 1.25 -11.30
CA PHE A 4 -19.00 2.08 -11.85
C PHE A 4 -17.69 1.78 -11.14
N LEU A 5 -16.64 1.48 -11.89
CA LEU A 5 -15.29 1.27 -11.37
C LEU A 5 -14.42 2.46 -11.76
N LYS A 6 -13.91 3.19 -10.76
CA LYS A 6 -12.97 4.31 -10.97
C LYS A 6 -11.61 4.00 -10.33
N PRO A 7 -10.65 3.42 -11.06
CA PRO A 7 -9.34 3.08 -10.50
C PRO A 7 -8.54 4.32 -10.11
N ALA A 8 -7.41 4.11 -9.43
CA ALA A 8 -6.41 5.16 -9.25
C ALA A 8 -5.81 5.54 -10.61
N PRO A 9 -5.56 6.83 -10.88
CA PRO A 9 -4.96 7.26 -12.15
C PRO A 9 -3.65 6.54 -12.49
N GLN A 10 -2.81 6.30 -11.48
CA GLN A 10 -1.49 5.68 -11.60
C GLN A 10 -1.55 4.21 -12.08
N THR A 11 -2.65 3.49 -11.82
CA THR A 11 -2.76 2.04 -12.06
C THR A 11 -3.97 1.65 -12.92
N SER A 12 -4.46 2.60 -13.73
CA SER A 12 -5.66 2.42 -14.55
C SER A 12 -5.57 1.28 -15.59
N ALA A 13 -4.37 0.94 -16.07
CA ALA A 13 -4.17 -0.09 -17.10
C ALA A 13 -4.68 -1.48 -16.68
N VAL A 14 -4.45 -1.88 -15.43
CA VAL A 14 -4.90 -3.19 -14.91
C VAL A 14 -6.42 -3.26 -14.84
N ALA A 15 -7.07 -2.19 -14.38
CA ALA A 15 -8.53 -2.11 -14.34
C ALA A 15 -9.14 -2.14 -15.75
N THR A 16 -8.51 -1.48 -16.73
CA THR A 16 -8.92 -1.55 -18.14
C THR A 16 -8.85 -2.98 -18.68
N ALA A 17 -7.73 -3.68 -18.45
CA ALA A 17 -7.57 -5.06 -18.87
C ALA A 17 -8.60 -5.99 -18.20
N PHE A 18 -8.85 -5.81 -16.91
CA PHE A 18 -9.85 -6.58 -16.18
C PHE A 18 -11.27 -6.40 -16.75
N VAL A 19 -11.69 -5.16 -16.99
CA VAL A 19 -13.02 -4.89 -17.58
C VAL A 19 -13.13 -5.48 -18.98
N LYS A 20 -12.06 -5.40 -19.79
CA LYS A 20 -12.03 -6.02 -21.12
C LYS A 20 -12.24 -7.55 -21.04
N LEU A 21 -11.55 -8.23 -20.12
CA LEU A 21 -11.70 -9.67 -19.91
C LEU A 21 -13.11 -10.05 -19.45
N LEU A 22 -13.76 -9.23 -18.63
CA LEU A 22 -15.16 -9.46 -18.24
C LEU A 22 -16.09 -9.40 -19.43
N LEU A 23 -15.93 -8.41 -20.32
CA LEU A 23 -16.74 -8.29 -21.53
C LEU A 23 -16.50 -9.47 -22.47
N GLU A 24 -15.26 -9.89 -22.67
CA GLU A 24 -14.90 -11.07 -23.47
C GLU A 24 -15.52 -12.37 -22.90
N ALA A 25 -15.67 -12.46 -21.58
CA ALA A 25 -16.33 -13.57 -20.90
C ALA A 25 -17.88 -13.53 -20.97
N GLY A 26 -18.46 -12.53 -21.66
CA GLY A 26 -19.91 -12.38 -21.81
C GLY A 26 -20.59 -11.63 -20.68
N PHE A 27 -19.83 -10.90 -19.84
CA PHE A 27 -20.44 -10.03 -18.83
C PHE A 27 -21.24 -8.90 -19.51
N PRO A 28 -22.43 -8.54 -19.02
CA PRO A 28 -23.26 -7.52 -19.66
C PRO A 28 -22.55 -6.16 -19.71
N GLU A 29 -22.54 -5.51 -20.87
CA GLU A 29 -21.90 -4.19 -21.06
C GLU A 29 -22.40 -3.13 -20.07
N ALA A 30 -23.71 -3.12 -19.80
CA ALA A 30 -24.32 -2.19 -18.85
C ALA A 30 -24.07 -2.56 -17.37
N GLY A 31 -23.49 -3.74 -17.10
CA GLY A 31 -23.26 -4.24 -15.74
C GLY A 31 -22.09 -3.56 -15.03
N LEU A 32 -21.04 -3.19 -15.76
CA LEU A 32 -19.85 -2.55 -15.20
C LEU A 32 -19.28 -1.51 -16.16
N GLN A 33 -19.24 -0.25 -15.72
CA GLN A 33 -18.68 0.85 -16.48
C GLN A 33 -17.36 1.31 -15.86
N LEU A 34 -16.32 1.40 -16.68
CA LEU A 34 -15.01 1.90 -16.26
C LEU A 34 -14.95 3.43 -16.42
N VAL A 35 -14.56 4.13 -15.37
CA VAL A 35 -14.39 5.58 -15.37
C VAL A 35 -12.92 5.92 -15.11
N ILE A 36 -12.20 6.34 -16.15
CA ILE A 36 -10.83 6.82 -16.00
C ILE A 36 -10.85 8.31 -15.67
N GLY A 37 -10.40 8.67 -14.47
CA GLY A 37 -10.39 10.05 -14.03
C GLY A 37 -9.85 10.24 -12.61
N GLY A 38 -9.50 11.49 -12.34
CA GLY A 38 -9.00 11.93 -11.03
C GLY A 38 -10.12 12.19 -10.02
N VAL A 39 -9.85 13.11 -9.09
CA VAL A 39 -10.73 13.47 -7.99
C VAL A 39 -12.10 13.96 -8.47
N GLU A 40 -12.16 14.77 -9.53
CA GLU A 40 -13.41 15.34 -10.02
C GLU A 40 -14.41 14.28 -10.51
N ALA A 41 -13.94 13.24 -11.21
CA ALA A 41 -14.78 12.11 -11.59
C ALA A 41 -15.30 11.36 -10.35
N GLY A 42 -14.45 11.19 -9.33
CA GLY A 42 -14.84 10.60 -8.06
C GLY A 42 -15.93 11.40 -7.34
N LYS A 43 -15.77 12.73 -7.27
CA LYS A 43 -16.77 13.63 -6.67
C LYS A 43 -18.12 13.51 -7.35
N GLN A 44 -18.15 13.53 -8.67
CA GLN A 44 -19.40 13.36 -9.43
C GLN A 44 -20.09 12.03 -9.11
N LEU A 45 -19.34 10.92 -9.09
CA LEU A 45 -19.91 9.60 -8.74
C LEU A 45 -20.48 9.55 -7.31
N VAL A 46 -19.82 10.23 -6.37
CA VAL A 46 -20.23 10.28 -4.96
C VAL A 46 -21.49 11.13 -4.75
N THR A 47 -21.56 12.29 -5.42
CA THR A 47 -22.68 13.23 -5.23
C THR A 47 -23.91 12.89 -6.06
N ASP A 48 -23.76 12.18 -7.18
CA ASP A 48 -24.88 11.79 -8.07
C ASP A 48 -25.98 11.04 -7.30
N GLU A 49 -27.22 11.50 -7.43
CA GLU A 49 -28.38 10.94 -6.72
C GLU A 49 -28.72 9.50 -7.13
N ARG A 50 -28.26 9.06 -8.32
CA ARG A 50 -28.48 7.70 -8.83
C ARG A 50 -27.55 6.67 -8.18
N THR A 51 -26.49 7.11 -7.52
CA THR A 51 -25.58 6.23 -6.79
C THR A 51 -26.24 5.78 -5.49
N ASN A 52 -26.48 4.47 -5.34
CA ASN A 52 -27.12 3.91 -4.15
C ASN A 52 -26.10 3.45 -3.08
N LEU A 53 -24.89 3.09 -3.52
CA LEU A 53 -23.82 2.55 -2.68
C LEU A 53 -22.46 3.02 -3.20
N ILE A 54 -21.59 3.41 -2.28
CA ILE A 54 -20.20 3.76 -2.55
C ILE A 54 -19.30 2.75 -1.82
N SER A 55 -18.41 2.10 -2.56
CA SER A 55 -17.34 1.27 -2.02
C SER A 55 -16.02 1.94 -2.34
N PHE A 56 -15.27 2.33 -1.31
CA PHE A 56 -14.01 3.05 -1.47
C PHE A 56 -12.88 2.35 -0.70
N THR A 57 -11.75 2.17 -1.38
CA THR A 57 -10.51 1.70 -0.78
C THR A 57 -9.43 2.74 -1.02
N GLY A 58 -8.81 3.25 0.05
CA GLY A 58 -7.81 4.32 -0.08
C GLY A 58 -7.43 4.99 1.24
N GLY A 59 -6.91 6.23 1.15
CA GLY A 59 -6.48 6.99 2.33
C GLY A 59 -7.66 7.52 3.16
N ALA A 60 -7.45 7.69 4.47
CA ALA A 60 -8.47 8.16 5.41
C ALA A 60 -9.08 9.53 5.02
N ALA A 61 -8.25 10.49 4.58
CA ALA A 61 -8.72 11.79 4.10
C ALA A 61 -9.69 11.67 2.91
N GLY A 62 -9.44 10.73 1.97
CA GLY A 62 -10.37 10.45 0.87
C GLY A 62 -11.69 9.85 1.36
N GLY A 63 -11.62 8.93 2.32
CA GLY A 63 -12.80 8.35 2.97
C GLY A 63 -13.67 9.40 3.66
N GLU A 64 -13.04 10.32 4.40
CA GLU A 64 -13.72 11.43 5.10
C GLU A 64 -14.44 12.38 4.13
N HIS A 65 -13.79 12.74 3.02
CA HIS A 65 -14.42 13.54 1.97
C HIS A 65 -15.63 12.84 1.36
N ILE A 66 -15.53 11.52 1.14
CA ILE A 66 -16.63 10.70 0.61
C ILE A 66 -17.80 10.67 1.58
N THR A 67 -17.57 10.36 2.86
CA THR A 67 -18.65 10.29 3.86
C THR A 67 -19.36 11.62 4.05
N THR A 68 -18.62 12.73 3.93
CA THR A 68 -19.19 14.09 4.03
C THR A 68 -20.06 14.42 2.82
N SER A 69 -19.71 13.91 1.64
CA SER A 69 -20.36 14.28 0.36
C SER A 69 -21.41 13.27 -0.12
N ALA A 70 -21.46 12.06 0.45
CA ALA A 70 -22.31 10.97 -0.03
C ALA A 70 -23.81 11.19 0.23
N GLY A 71 -24.19 12.01 1.22
CA GLY A 71 -25.57 12.13 1.67
C GLY A 71 -26.05 10.86 2.39
N LEU A 72 -27.28 10.41 2.12
CA LEU A 72 -27.90 9.26 2.79
C LEU A 72 -27.51 7.89 2.18
N LYS A 73 -26.54 7.85 1.28
CA LYS A 73 -26.10 6.63 0.57
C LYS A 73 -25.38 5.68 1.52
N LYS A 74 -25.43 4.37 1.21
CA LYS A 74 -24.58 3.39 1.91
C LYS A 74 -23.12 3.60 1.50
N VAL A 75 -22.24 3.77 2.48
CA VAL A 75 -20.79 3.91 2.26
C VAL A 75 -20.05 2.76 2.92
N LEU A 76 -19.19 2.09 2.15
CA LEU A 76 -18.27 1.05 2.60
C LEU A 76 -16.84 1.58 2.40
N LEU A 77 -16.04 1.59 3.48
CA LEU A 77 -14.70 2.13 3.47
C LEU A 77 -13.69 1.08 3.91
N GLU A 78 -12.66 0.87 3.09
CA GLU A 78 -11.45 0.12 3.43
C GLU A 78 -10.29 1.12 3.43
N LEU A 79 -9.83 1.53 4.62
CA LEU A 79 -8.87 2.61 4.78
C LEU A 79 -7.48 2.09 5.17
N GLY A 80 -6.49 3.00 5.17
CA GLY A 80 -5.13 2.68 5.60
C GLY A 80 -5.09 2.13 7.03
N GLY A 81 -4.17 1.19 7.26
CA GLY A 81 -3.86 0.63 8.57
C GLY A 81 -2.47 0.98 9.05
N ASN A 82 -2.23 0.77 10.34
CA ASN A 82 -0.91 0.79 10.97
C ASN A 82 -0.71 -0.55 11.70
N GLY A 83 -0.34 -1.57 10.92
CA GLY A 83 -0.28 -2.96 11.35
C GLY A 83 0.76 -3.18 12.44
N ALA A 84 0.31 -3.66 13.60
CA ALA A 84 1.15 -4.02 14.73
C ALA A 84 1.36 -5.53 14.79
N THR A 85 2.60 -5.96 15.02
CA THR A 85 2.95 -7.35 15.33
C THR A 85 3.52 -7.43 16.74
N ILE A 86 3.10 -8.43 17.51
CA ILE A 86 3.62 -8.68 18.87
C ILE A 86 4.47 -9.95 18.82
N VAL A 87 5.74 -9.84 19.19
CA VAL A 87 6.69 -10.94 19.30
C VAL A 87 6.86 -11.26 20.79
N HIS A 88 6.19 -12.31 21.24
CA HIS A 88 6.18 -12.73 22.64
C HIS A 88 7.46 -13.51 23.01
N HIS A 89 7.68 -13.76 24.30
CA HIS A 89 8.93 -14.37 24.80
C HIS A 89 9.15 -15.82 24.32
N ASP A 90 8.09 -16.51 23.89
CA ASP A 90 8.07 -17.88 23.39
C ASP A 90 7.97 -17.97 21.87
N ALA A 91 8.08 -16.83 21.16
CA ALA A 91 8.06 -16.81 19.72
C ALA A 91 9.33 -17.41 19.11
N ASP A 92 9.18 -18.12 17.99
CA ASP A 92 10.32 -18.45 17.12
C ASP A 92 10.84 -17.15 16.47
N ILE A 93 12.04 -16.74 16.85
CA ILE A 93 12.67 -15.50 16.38
C ILE A 93 12.87 -15.49 14.87
N GLU A 94 13.34 -16.60 14.29
CA GLU A 94 13.65 -16.66 12.86
C GLU A 94 12.37 -16.57 12.02
N GLN A 95 11.33 -17.28 12.45
CA GLN A 95 10.01 -17.22 11.81
C GLN A 95 9.39 -15.82 11.96
N ALA A 96 9.38 -15.27 13.17
CA ALA A 96 8.79 -13.96 13.44
C ALA A 96 9.49 -12.85 12.65
N ALA A 97 10.82 -12.83 12.65
CA ALA A 97 11.60 -11.85 11.91
C ALA A 97 11.41 -11.99 10.40
N SER A 98 11.37 -13.22 9.88
CA SER A 98 11.12 -13.48 8.46
C SER A 98 9.75 -12.98 8.02
N MET A 99 8.71 -13.23 8.82
CA MET A 99 7.37 -12.73 8.54
C MET A 99 7.33 -11.20 8.58
N CYS A 100 7.88 -10.59 9.63
CA CYS A 100 7.91 -9.13 9.77
C CYS A 100 8.58 -8.44 8.58
N ALA A 101 9.76 -8.93 8.15
CA ALA A 101 10.44 -8.39 6.98
C ALA A 101 9.60 -8.58 5.71
N LYS A 102 9.12 -9.80 5.45
CA LYS A 102 8.31 -10.08 4.25
C LYS A 102 7.07 -9.17 4.17
N THR A 103 6.32 -9.04 5.25
CA THR A 103 5.08 -8.25 5.26
C THR A 103 5.34 -6.75 5.31
N GLY A 104 6.42 -6.31 5.95
CA GLY A 104 6.78 -4.90 6.06
C GLY A 104 7.30 -4.30 4.76
N PHE A 105 8.03 -5.10 3.97
CA PHE A 105 8.69 -4.64 2.74
C PHE A 105 7.99 -5.08 1.44
N SER A 106 7.05 -6.03 1.48
CA SER A 106 6.24 -6.40 0.32
C SER A 106 5.52 -5.18 -0.28
N ASN A 107 5.51 -5.06 -1.61
CA ASN A 107 5.01 -3.90 -2.34
C ASN A 107 5.64 -2.57 -1.86
N SER A 108 6.92 -2.63 -1.44
CA SER A 108 7.65 -1.51 -0.84
C SER A 108 6.94 -0.91 0.37
N GLY A 109 6.26 -1.76 1.13
CA GLY A 109 5.46 -1.39 2.31
C GLY A 109 4.12 -0.71 2.00
N GLN A 110 3.75 -0.56 0.72
CA GLN A 110 2.52 0.12 0.28
C GLN A 110 1.31 -0.84 0.34
N SER A 111 1.00 -1.32 1.54
CA SER A 111 -0.11 -2.23 1.81
C SER A 111 -0.84 -1.82 3.08
N CYS A 112 -2.18 -1.85 3.07
CA CYS A 112 -3.01 -1.52 4.23
C CYS A 112 -2.79 -2.46 5.43
N ILE A 113 -2.31 -3.68 5.16
CA ILE A 113 -2.00 -4.72 6.15
C ILE A 113 -0.50 -4.89 6.38
N SER A 114 0.33 -3.95 5.89
CA SER A 114 1.78 -3.99 6.10
C SER A 114 2.12 -3.94 7.60
N VAL A 115 3.18 -4.66 7.98
CA VAL A 115 3.76 -4.53 9.32
C VAL A 115 4.53 -3.23 9.40
N GLN A 116 4.03 -2.31 10.23
CA GLN A 116 4.61 -0.98 10.43
C GLN A 116 5.11 -0.77 11.85
N ARG A 117 4.59 -1.55 12.82
CA ARG A 117 5.04 -1.55 14.21
C ARG A 117 5.30 -2.98 14.66
N ILE A 118 6.41 -3.18 15.36
CA ILE A 118 6.76 -4.45 15.97
C ILE A 118 7.00 -4.21 17.45
N TYR A 119 6.20 -4.86 18.29
CA TYR A 119 6.36 -4.86 19.74
C TYR A 119 7.02 -6.18 20.14
N VAL A 120 8.22 -6.11 20.70
CA VAL A 120 9.01 -7.29 21.04
C VAL A 120 9.13 -7.38 22.56
N HIS A 121 8.91 -8.58 23.10
CA HIS A 121 9.17 -8.84 24.51
C HIS A 121 10.62 -8.47 24.86
N GLN A 122 10.84 -7.82 26.00
CA GLN A 122 12.12 -7.22 26.36
C GLN A 122 13.29 -8.21 26.30
N GLU A 123 13.07 -9.45 26.76
CA GLU A 123 14.09 -10.52 26.74
C GLU A 123 14.50 -10.94 25.32
N MET A 124 13.61 -10.77 24.34
CA MET A 124 13.83 -11.15 22.95
C MET A 124 14.41 -10.01 22.11
N MET A 125 14.34 -8.77 22.60
CA MET A 125 14.67 -7.56 21.84
C MET A 125 16.05 -7.61 21.16
N PRO A 126 17.16 -7.98 21.86
CA PRO A 126 18.48 -8.00 21.23
C PRO A 126 18.56 -9.02 20.10
N SER A 127 18.12 -10.26 20.36
CA SER A 127 18.19 -11.37 19.40
C SER A 127 17.26 -11.16 18.21
N PHE A 128 16.03 -10.67 18.45
CA PHE A 128 15.08 -10.38 17.38
C PHE A 128 15.56 -9.24 16.47
N THR A 129 16.04 -8.15 17.06
CA THR A 129 16.53 -6.99 16.31
C THR A 129 17.71 -7.38 15.42
N GLU A 130 18.64 -8.17 15.95
CA GLU A 130 19.79 -8.66 15.20
C GLU A 130 19.37 -9.54 14.01
N VAL A 131 18.49 -10.53 14.24
CA VAL A 131 18.01 -11.43 13.19
C VAL A 131 17.20 -10.67 12.15
N LEU A 132 16.28 -9.80 12.56
CA LEU A 132 15.48 -8.99 11.65
C LEU A 132 16.36 -8.13 10.75
N LYS A 133 17.31 -7.39 11.35
CA LYS A 133 18.20 -6.51 10.62
C LYS A 133 19.10 -7.29 9.67
N GLN A 134 19.98 -8.15 10.21
CA GLN A 134 21.09 -8.71 9.45
C GLN A 134 20.67 -9.84 8.51
N LYS A 135 19.78 -10.72 8.98
CA LYS A 135 19.42 -11.93 8.23
C LYS A 135 18.21 -11.75 7.34
N LYS A 136 17.35 -10.76 7.60
CA LYS A 136 16.12 -10.56 6.84
C LYS A 136 16.14 -9.27 6.04
N VAL A 137 16.27 -8.11 6.68
CA VAL A 137 16.14 -6.80 6.00
C VAL A 137 17.34 -6.48 5.11
N GLU A 138 18.57 -6.65 5.60
CA GLU A 138 19.79 -6.37 4.80
C GLU A 138 20.00 -7.36 3.65
N GLN A 139 19.25 -8.47 3.62
CA GLN A 139 19.29 -9.47 2.55
C GLN A 139 18.29 -9.19 1.43
N LEU A 140 17.38 -8.21 1.60
CA LEU A 140 16.38 -7.88 0.59
C LEU A 140 17.03 -7.23 -0.63
N VAL A 141 16.71 -7.74 -1.81
CA VAL A 141 17.19 -7.22 -3.08
C VAL A 141 16.26 -6.12 -3.56
N VAL A 142 16.75 -4.87 -3.54
CA VAL A 142 16.07 -3.74 -4.18
C VAL A 142 16.42 -3.74 -5.67
N GLY A 143 15.42 -3.71 -6.55
CA GLY A 143 15.68 -3.76 -7.99
C GLY A 143 14.46 -3.56 -8.89
N ASP A 144 14.61 -4.00 -10.13
CA ASP A 144 13.56 -3.91 -11.15
C ASP A 144 12.32 -4.72 -10.71
N PRO A 145 11.13 -4.11 -10.60
CA PRO A 145 9.91 -4.82 -10.22
C PRO A 145 9.50 -5.93 -11.20
N LEU A 146 10.08 -6.00 -12.41
CA LEU A 146 9.89 -7.09 -13.35
C LEU A 146 10.87 -8.26 -13.18
N SER A 147 11.91 -8.09 -12.35
CA SER A 147 12.90 -9.13 -12.07
C SER A 147 12.37 -10.11 -11.03
N SER A 148 12.57 -11.41 -11.25
CA SER A 148 12.29 -12.46 -10.25
C SER A 148 13.20 -12.40 -9.03
N GLU A 149 14.34 -11.71 -9.17
CA GLU A 149 15.36 -11.58 -8.12
C GLU A 149 15.11 -10.38 -7.20
N SER A 150 14.10 -9.54 -7.48
CA SER A 150 13.83 -8.34 -6.69
C SER A 150 12.76 -8.57 -5.63
N ASP A 151 13.11 -8.31 -4.37
CA ASP A 151 12.21 -8.36 -3.23
C ASP A 151 11.45 -7.04 -3.03
N ILE A 152 12.13 -5.92 -3.34
CA ILE A 152 11.60 -4.56 -3.16
C ILE A 152 11.69 -3.81 -4.49
N GLY A 153 10.55 -3.26 -4.92
CA GLY A 153 10.44 -2.40 -6.10
C GLY A 153 10.30 -0.92 -5.73
N CYS A 154 9.76 -0.14 -6.66
CA CYS A 154 9.57 1.30 -6.45
C CYS A 154 8.36 1.68 -5.59
N MET A 155 8.42 2.90 -5.08
CA MET A 155 7.22 3.61 -4.61
C MET A 155 6.32 3.97 -5.80
N VAL A 156 5.01 4.12 -5.55
CA VAL A 156 4.01 4.38 -6.60
C VAL A 156 4.22 5.73 -7.29
N ASP A 157 4.76 6.72 -6.58
CA ASP A 157 5.15 8.02 -7.11
C ASP A 157 6.23 8.68 -6.23
N VAL A 158 6.92 9.66 -6.81
CA VAL A 158 7.98 10.41 -6.11
C VAL A 158 7.36 11.48 -5.20
N GLN A 159 6.39 12.23 -5.73
CA GLN A 159 5.92 13.49 -5.16
C GLN A 159 5.09 13.32 -3.87
N ALA A 160 4.38 12.22 -3.70
CA ALA A 160 3.51 11.98 -2.56
C ALA A 160 3.91 10.76 -1.74
N ALA A 161 4.39 9.69 -2.38
CA ALA A 161 4.76 8.47 -1.69
C ALA A 161 6.21 8.49 -1.20
N ALA A 162 7.19 8.66 -2.09
CA ALA A 162 8.61 8.62 -1.71
C ALA A 162 9.00 9.78 -0.77
N GLN A 163 8.67 11.02 -1.13
CA GLN A 163 8.99 12.21 -0.31
C GLN A 163 8.38 12.15 1.10
N ARG A 164 7.19 11.56 1.26
CA ARG A 164 6.55 11.39 2.57
C ARG A 164 7.31 10.39 3.45
N VAL A 165 7.78 9.30 2.86
CA VAL A 165 8.61 8.31 3.60
C VAL A 165 9.95 8.94 3.99
N GLU A 166 10.58 9.70 3.10
CA GLU A 166 11.80 10.43 3.40
C GLU A 166 11.61 11.43 4.55
N ALA A 167 10.51 12.20 4.55
CA ALA A 167 10.19 13.11 5.63
C ALA A 167 10.05 12.38 6.98
N TRP A 168 9.37 11.23 7.02
CA TRP A 168 9.27 10.41 8.23
C TRP A 168 10.61 9.86 8.71
N ILE A 169 11.50 9.51 7.80
CA ILE A 169 12.86 9.10 8.16
C ILE A 169 13.60 10.29 8.77
N GLN A 170 13.50 11.48 8.18
CA GLN A 170 14.17 12.70 8.68
C GLN A 170 13.62 13.22 10.01
N GLU A 171 12.40 12.80 10.41
CA GLU A 171 11.80 13.13 11.71
C GLU A 171 12.54 12.49 12.92
N GLU A 172 13.76 11.94 12.74
CA GLU A 172 14.67 11.36 13.77
C GLU A 172 14.79 12.17 15.07
N SER A 173 14.46 13.47 15.03
CA SER A 173 14.37 14.38 16.18
C SER A 173 13.53 13.91 17.38
N MET A 174 12.76 12.82 17.27
CA MET A 174 11.98 12.23 18.37
C MET A 174 12.68 11.11 19.17
N GLY A 175 13.99 10.88 18.95
CA GLY A 175 14.78 9.95 19.77
C GLY A 175 14.77 8.49 19.28
N ALA A 176 14.42 8.25 18.01
CA ALA A 176 14.53 6.94 17.38
C ALA A 176 15.97 6.67 16.92
N HIS A 177 16.33 5.39 16.78
CA HIS A 177 17.62 4.96 16.25
C HIS A 177 17.43 4.23 14.91
N LEU A 178 17.98 4.79 13.83
CA LEU A 178 18.00 4.14 12.52
C LEU A 178 18.97 2.96 12.54
N LEU A 179 18.44 1.74 12.35
CA LEU A 179 19.24 0.52 12.40
C LEU A 179 19.89 0.15 11.06
N CYS A 180 19.20 0.40 9.93
CA CYS A 180 19.67 0.16 8.57
C CYS A 180 18.81 0.94 7.55
N GLY A 181 19.33 1.14 6.33
CA GLY A 181 18.60 1.80 5.26
C GLY A 181 18.46 3.31 5.47
N GLY A 182 17.25 3.85 5.23
CA GLY A 182 16.91 5.25 5.48
C GLY A 182 17.46 6.25 4.46
N LYS A 183 17.88 5.78 3.28
CA LYS A 183 18.42 6.63 2.21
C LYS A 183 17.77 6.28 0.89
N GLU A 184 17.61 7.29 0.04
CA GLU A 184 17.26 7.08 -1.36
C GLU A 184 18.37 6.29 -2.05
N MET A 185 17.97 5.32 -2.87
CA MET A 185 18.89 4.51 -3.67
C MET A 185 19.00 5.14 -5.06
N GLU A 186 20.22 5.18 -5.61
CA GLU A 186 20.46 5.76 -6.93
C GLU A 186 19.71 4.97 -8.01
N ARG A 187 19.01 5.67 -8.91
CA ARG A 187 18.20 5.03 -9.95
C ARG A 187 19.05 4.16 -10.85
N ALA A 188 18.77 2.86 -10.92
CA ALA A 188 19.31 2.03 -11.98
C ALA A 188 18.86 2.60 -13.34
N SER A 189 19.81 2.89 -14.22
CA SER A 189 19.69 3.70 -15.43
C SER A 189 18.81 3.13 -16.55
N HIS A 190 17.94 2.16 -16.25
CA HIS A 190 17.12 1.44 -17.22
C HIS A 190 15.65 1.59 -16.85
N ARG A 191 15.02 2.59 -17.49
CA ARG A 191 13.57 2.74 -17.69
C ARG A 191 12.68 1.86 -16.79
N LEU A 192 12.51 2.24 -15.52
CA LEU A 192 11.33 1.98 -14.69
C LEU A 192 11.51 2.75 -13.37
N PHE A 193 10.41 3.22 -12.82
CA PHE A 193 10.32 4.32 -11.85
C PHE A 193 10.74 3.96 -10.41
N CYS A 194 11.95 3.45 -10.16
CA CYS A 194 12.56 3.54 -8.81
C CYS A 194 13.31 4.87 -8.74
#